data_AF-A0AAV9N1P2-F1
#
_entry.id   AF-A0AAV9N1P2-F1
#
_cell.length_a   1.000
_cell.length_b   1.000
_cell.length_c   1.000
_cell.angle_alpha   90.00
_cell.angle_beta   90.00
_cell.angle_gamma   90.00
#
_symmetry.space_group_name_H-M   'P 1'
#
loop_
_entity.id
_entity.type
_entity.pdbx_description
1 polymer ?
#
loop_
_entity_poly.entity_id
_entity_poly.type
_entity_poly.pdbx_seq_one_letter_code
_entity_poly.pdbx_strand_id
1 'polypeptide(L)'
;MGHAMSTFQEFSAAARNRKAVPIFVVSLDALGTLYGFREPIVVQYLKAAHQCGLDTRAIKPEALQKSFRATFKRYSQDFPNYGKGKLNHPEEWWTRLLGETFTDVTKHQASIPSKLAPMLYEQFSSKDAYELYPDSVSFLQTMHALKDQYSDPDGPLLCVGVITNSDPRAESVLKSLGLQVGPSKPVAIPAQILPMGGHKARLLLSKSKYDRGNDIDFLATSYDAGVEKPASGIWAYAEAFTQGIASVRAENSLGIPLHGRSVEQSTDDYKNILIESLRVSDGKVSWIHIGDDMTKDYEGARQYGHHALHLDRGDNKGPARSTRTWSPSEHTVSSLEEAALIVNVMAQDHFKANPAAKVMAS
;
A
#
# COMPACT_ATOMS: atom_id res chain seq x y z
N MET A 1 20.77 39.02 18.92
CA MET A 1 21.85 38.02 18.80
C MET A 1 21.68 36.82 19.75
N GLY A 2 21.31 37.01 21.03
CA GLY A 2 21.15 35.90 22.00
C GLY A 2 20.11 34.82 21.63
N HIS A 3 18.91 35.20 21.17
CA HIS A 3 17.88 34.24 20.75
C HIS A 3 18.29 33.36 19.55
N ALA A 4 19.02 33.93 18.59
CA ALA A 4 19.49 33.19 17.41
C ALA A 4 20.60 32.18 17.77
N MET A 5 21.50 32.54 18.71
CA MET A 5 22.51 31.62 19.22
C MET A 5 21.90 30.47 20.05
N SER A 6 20.88 30.72 20.88
CA SER A 6 20.16 29.68 21.62
C SER A 6 19.50 28.66 20.69
N THR A 7 18.79 29.14 19.68
CA THR A 7 18.11 28.29 18.69
C THR A 7 19.11 27.44 17.88
N PHE A 8 20.26 28.00 17.50
CA PHE A 8 21.32 27.24 16.84
C PHE A 8 21.90 26.13 17.75
N GLN A 9 22.08 26.42 19.04
CA GLN A 9 22.55 25.44 20.03
C GLN A 9 21.56 24.29 20.21
N GLU A 10 20.25 24.58 20.25
CA GLU A 10 19.19 23.57 20.35
C GLU A 10 19.15 22.67 19.12
N PHE A 11 19.21 23.24 17.91
CA PHE A 11 19.30 22.46 16.67
C PHE A 11 20.56 21.59 16.63
N SER A 12 21.71 22.15 17.00
CA SER A 12 22.97 21.42 17.07
C SER A 12 22.93 20.31 18.13
N ALA A 13 22.27 20.53 19.27
CA ALA A 13 22.11 19.52 20.31
C ALA A 13 21.19 18.37 19.88
N ALA A 14 20.06 18.67 19.23
CA ALA A 14 19.15 17.68 18.68
C ALA A 14 19.82 16.81 17.61
N ALA A 15 20.55 17.44 16.68
CA ALA A 15 21.30 16.72 15.65
C ALA A 15 22.43 15.84 16.23
N ARG A 16 23.17 16.32 17.25
CA ARG A 16 24.26 15.56 17.90
C ARG A 16 23.78 14.39 18.75
N ASN A 17 22.57 14.47 19.30
CA ASN A 17 21.98 13.42 20.14
C ASN A 17 20.92 12.61 19.40
N ARG A 18 20.92 12.64 18.07
CA ARG A 18 19.93 11.97 17.23
C ARG A 18 19.85 10.48 17.57
N LYS A 19 18.64 9.97 17.75
CA LYS A 19 18.34 8.58 18.07
C LYS A 19 17.88 7.84 16.82
N ALA A 20 18.52 6.72 16.51
CA ALA A 20 18.08 5.83 15.44
C ALA A 20 16.90 4.98 15.94
N VAL A 21 15.74 5.14 15.32
CA VAL A 21 14.51 4.40 15.65
C VAL A 21 14.46 3.10 14.84
N PRO A 22 14.45 1.91 15.46
CA PRO A 22 14.28 0.67 14.72
C PRO A 22 12.86 0.60 14.14
N ILE A 23 12.74 0.16 12.89
CA ILE A 23 11.47 0.09 12.17
C ILE A 23 11.21 -1.37 11.78
N PHE A 24 9.98 -1.83 11.99
CA PHE A 24 9.49 -3.11 11.49
C PHE A 24 8.33 -2.85 10.54
N VAL A 25 8.46 -3.31 9.29
CA VAL A 25 7.46 -3.10 8.25
C VAL A 25 6.76 -4.42 7.94
N VAL A 26 5.44 -4.38 7.98
CA VAL A 26 4.57 -5.46 7.52
C VAL A 26 3.88 -4.97 6.27
N SER A 27 4.13 -5.58 5.11
CA SER A 27 3.36 -5.28 3.91
C SER A 27 2.48 -6.44 3.49
N LEU A 28 1.31 -6.13 2.93
CA LEU A 28 0.35 -7.12 2.44
C LEU A 28 0.10 -6.96 0.94
N ASP A 29 -0.22 -8.03 0.23
CA ASP A 29 -1.01 -7.89 -0.99
C ASP A 29 -2.47 -7.51 -0.66
N ALA A 30 -3.24 -7.09 -1.67
CA ALA A 30 -4.60 -6.60 -1.50
C ALA A 30 -5.66 -7.66 -1.89
N LEU A 31 -5.74 -8.02 -3.17
CA LEU A 31 -6.80 -8.88 -3.70
C LEU A 31 -6.42 -10.36 -3.58
N GLY A 32 -7.19 -11.12 -2.80
CA GLY A 32 -6.85 -12.50 -2.43
C GLY A 32 -6.24 -12.59 -1.03
N THR A 33 -5.64 -11.49 -0.57
CA THR A 33 -5.02 -11.36 0.75
C THR A 33 -5.89 -10.58 1.73
N LEU A 34 -6.14 -9.28 1.52
CA LEU A 34 -6.95 -8.45 2.40
C LEU A 34 -8.45 -8.51 2.09
N TYR A 35 -8.81 -8.49 0.81
CA TYR A 35 -10.19 -8.55 0.34
C TYR A 35 -10.35 -9.51 -0.85
N GLY A 36 -11.58 -9.97 -1.05
CA GLY A 36 -11.99 -10.78 -2.20
C GLY A 36 -13.23 -10.20 -2.87
N PHE A 37 -13.65 -10.80 -3.99
CA PHE A 37 -14.90 -10.43 -4.64
C PHE A 37 -16.10 -10.94 -3.83
N ARG A 38 -17.14 -10.10 -3.68
CA ARG A 38 -18.41 -10.51 -3.03
C ARG A 38 -19.13 -11.61 -3.77
N GLU A 39 -19.05 -11.55 -5.09
CA GLU A 39 -19.65 -12.49 -6.03
C GLU A 39 -18.68 -12.74 -7.18
N PRO A 40 -18.81 -13.87 -7.92
CA PRO A 40 -18.00 -14.10 -9.11
C PRO A 40 -18.09 -12.91 -10.09
N ILE A 41 -16.94 -12.47 -10.62
CA ILE A 41 -16.82 -11.28 -11.50
C ILE A 41 -17.86 -11.30 -12.63
N VAL A 42 -18.05 -12.45 -13.26
CA VAL A 42 -18.98 -12.65 -14.38
C VAL A 42 -20.43 -12.38 -13.97
N VAL A 43 -20.83 -12.77 -12.75
CA VAL A 43 -22.17 -12.50 -12.22
C VAL A 43 -22.37 -11.00 -12.04
N GLN A 44 -21.37 -10.32 -11.48
CA GLN A 44 -21.39 -8.86 -11.31
C GLN A 44 -21.49 -8.14 -12.67
N TYR A 45 -20.73 -8.59 -13.67
CA TYR A 45 -20.74 -8.05 -15.03
C TYR A 45 -22.11 -8.20 -15.70
N LEU A 46 -22.75 -9.35 -15.57
CA LEU A 46 -24.09 -9.59 -16.14
C LEU A 46 -25.17 -8.74 -15.45
N LYS A 47 -25.08 -8.56 -14.12
CA LYS A 47 -25.99 -7.66 -13.38
C LYS A 47 -25.86 -6.22 -13.87
N ALA A 48 -24.63 -5.72 -13.99
CA ALA A 48 -24.34 -4.38 -14.49
C ALA A 48 -24.81 -4.19 -15.94
N ALA A 49 -24.55 -5.16 -16.81
CA ALA A 49 -25.00 -5.15 -18.20
C ALA A 49 -26.53 -5.08 -18.30
N HIS A 50 -27.24 -5.87 -17.49
CA HIS A 50 -28.69 -5.86 -17.43
C HIS A 50 -29.24 -4.50 -16.95
N GLN A 51 -28.68 -3.93 -15.88
CA GLN A 51 -29.03 -2.58 -15.39
C GLN A 51 -28.77 -1.49 -16.44
N CYS A 52 -27.81 -1.73 -17.35
CA CYS A 52 -27.54 -0.82 -18.44
C CYS A 52 -28.48 -0.97 -19.65
N GLY A 53 -29.41 -1.94 -19.62
CA GLY A 53 -30.36 -2.21 -20.69
C GLY A 53 -29.86 -3.21 -21.75
N LEU A 54 -28.72 -3.89 -21.51
CA LEU A 54 -28.30 -4.99 -22.38
C LEU A 54 -29.12 -6.24 -22.05
N ASP A 55 -29.66 -6.90 -23.07
CA ASP A 55 -30.33 -8.19 -22.88
C ASP A 55 -29.29 -9.29 -22.61
N THR A 56 -29.17 -9.67 -21.33
CA THR A 56 -28.20 -10.67 -20.87
C THR A 56 -28.75 -12.10 -20.90
N ARG A 57 -30.02 -12.32 -21.24
CA ARG A 57 -30.66 -13.66 -21.19
C ARG A 57 -29.99 -14.67 -22.13
N ALA A 58 -29.46 -14.19 -23.26
CA ALA A 58 -28.77 -15.02 -24.23
C ALA A 58 -27.25 -15.18 -23.93
N ILE A 59 -26.70 -14.43 -22.97
CA ILE A 59 -25.27 -14.44 -22.66
C ILE A 59 -24.99 -15.51 -21.61
N LYS A 60 -24.27 -16.57 -22.00
CA LYS A 60 -23.83 -17.62 -21.07
C LYS A 60 -22.67 -17.13 -20.20
N PRO A 61 -22.70 -17.32 -18.86
CA PRO A 61 -21.61 -16.92 -17.97
C PRO A 61 -20.23 -17.47 -18.40
N GLU A 62 -20.16 -18.72 -18.86
CA GLU A 62 -18.90 -19.36 -19.27
C GLU A 62 -18.33 -18.71 -20.53
N ALA A 63 -19.18 -18.25 -21.45
CA ALA A 63 -18.77 -17.55 -22.65
C ALA A 63 -18.18 -16.17 -22.29
N LEU A 64 -18.84 -15.44 -21.38
CA LEU A 64 -18.33 -14.16 -20.87
C LEU A 64 -17.01 -14.33 -20.11
N GLN A 65 -16.89 -15.36 -19.29
CA GLN A 65 -15.64 -15.67 -18.60
C GLN A 65 -14.50 -15.98 -19.57
N LYS A 66 -14.78 -16.78 -20.61
CA LYS A 66 -13.81 -17.15 -21.63
C LYS A 66 -13.36 -15.92 -22.42
N SER A 67 -14.31 -15.09 -22.84
CA SER A 67 -14.04 -13.84 -23.56
C SER A 67 -13.20 -12.89 -22.72
N PHE A 68 -13.61 -12.65 -21.46
CA PHE A 68 -12.86 -11.82 -20.53
C PHE A 68 -11.41 -12.30 -20.37
N ARG A 69 -11.20 -13.60 -20.12
CA ARG A 69 -9.85 -14.16 -19.96
C ARG A 69 -8.98 -13.98 -21.21
N ALA A 70 -9.55 -14.20 -22.40
CA ALA A 70 -8.84 -14.03 -23.66
C ALA A 70 -8.46 -12.56 -23.89
N THR A 71 -9.41 -11.64 -23.71
CA THR A 71 -9.20 -10.20 -23.88
C THR A 71 -8.23 -9.67 -22.84
N PHE A 72 -8.38 -10.04 -21.56
CA PHE A 72 -7.47 -9.64 -20.48
C PHE A 72 -6.04 -10.08 -20.75
N LYS A 73 -5.82 -11.33 -21.19
CA LYS A 73 -4.49 -11.83 -21.53
C LYS A 73 -3.85 -11.00 -22.64
N ARG A 74 -4.59 -10.72 -23.72
CA ARG A 74 -4.08 -9.91 -24.83
C ARG A 74 -3.81 -8.46 -24.41
N TYR A 75 -4.74 -7.82 -23.69
CA TYR A 75 -4.56 -6.46 -23.19
C TYR A 75 -3.38 -6.33 -22.22
N SER A 76 -3.13 -7.35 -21.40
CA SER A 76 -1.95 -7.38 -20.52
C SER A 76 -0.63 -7.48 -21.30
N GLN A 77 -0.65 -8.04 -22.51
CA GLN A 77 0.51 -8.10 -23.40
C GLN A 77 0.69 -6.80 -24.20
N ASP A 78 -0.39 -6.30 -24.81
CA ASP A 78 -0.38 -5.12 -25.67
C ASP A 78 -0.19 -3.82 -24.85
N PHE A 79 -0.83 -3.77 -23.67
CA PHE A 79 -0.86 -2.63 -22.75
C PHE A 79 -0.56 -3.10 -21.31
N PRO A 80 0.68 -3.52 -21.02
CA PRO A 80 1.06 -4.05 -19.71
C PRO A 80 0.84 -3.03 -18.59
N ASN A 81 0.69 -3.53 -17.35
CA ASN A 81 0.47 -2.72 -16.15
C ASN A 81 -0.63 -1.67 -16.36
N TYR A 82 -1.81 -2.12 -16.77
CA TYR A 82 -3.00 -1.31 -17.04
C TYR A 82 -2.77 -0.16 -18.03
N GLY A 83 -1.87 -0.38 -19.00
CA GLY A 83 -1.53 0.61 -20.03
C GLY A 83 -0.57 1.70 -19.58
N LYS A 84 0.13 1.53 -18.45
CA LYS A 84 1.12 2.52 -17.99
C LYS A 84 2.14 2.83 -19.09
N GLY A 85 2.29 4.13 -19.40
CA GLY A 85 3.20 4.62 -20.44
C GLY A 85 2.72 4.40 -21.89
N LYS A 86 1.58 3.73 -22.10
CA LYS A 86 0.97 3.52 -23.43
C LYS A 86 -0.43 4.14 -23.57
N LEU A 87 -1.18 4.25 -22.47
CA LEU A 87 -2.50 4.85 -22.38
C LEU A 87 -2.47 6.00 -21.37
N ASN A 88 -3.47 6.88 -21.42
CA ASN A 88 -3.52 8.05 -20.53
C ASN A 88 -3.99 7.68 -19.12
N HIS A 89 -4.92 6.72 -19.00
CA HIS A 89 -5.54 6.34 -17.73
C HIS A 89 -5.92 4.85 -17.69
N PRO A 90 -5.86 4.18 -16.52
CA PRO A 90 -6.33 2.79 -16.38
C PRO A 90 -7.80 2.59 -16.75
N GLU A 91 -8.64 3.61 -16.59
CA GLU A 91 -10.05 3.57 -17.02
C GLU A 91 -10.20 3.35 -18.51
N GLU A 92 -9.30 3.91 -19.32
CA GLU A 92 -9.29 3.67 -20.75
C GLU A 92 -8.96 2.21 -21.06
N TRP A 93 -7.98 1.63 -20.35
CA TRP A 93 -7.61 0.23 -20.47
C TRP A 93 -8.80 -0.69 -20.17
N TRP A 94 -9.47 -0.46 -19.03
CA TRP A 94 -10.64 -1.24 -18.62
C TRP A 94 -11.84 -1.03 -19.53
N THR A 95 -12.10 0.19 -19.99
CA THR A 95 -13.22 0.49 -20.89
C THR A 95 -13.09 -0.26 -22.20
N ARG A 96 -11.90 -0.26 -22.81
CA ARG A 96 -11.65 -0.97 -24.06
C ARG A 96 -11.74 -2.48 -23.87
N LEU A 97 -11.14 -3.02 -22.80
CA LEU A 97 -11.23 -4.43 -22.45
C LEU A 97 -12.68 -4.91 -22.28
N LEU A 98 -13.48 -4.15 -21.51
CA LEU A 98 -14.88 -4.48 -21.26
C LEU A 98 -15.73 -4.38 -22.53
N GLY A 99 -15.52 -3.32 -23.33
CA GLY A 99 -16.21 -3.14 -24.60
C GLY A 99 -16.00 -4.34 -25.54
N GLU A 100 -14.76 -4.78 -25.71
CA GLU A 100 -14.44 -5.94 -26.56
C GLU A 100 -14.96 -7.25 -25.98
N THR A 101 -14.85 -7.45 -24.67
CA THR A 101 -15.38 -8.64 -23.98
C THR A 101 -16.88 -8.80 -24.21
N PHE A 102 -17.66 -7.72 -24.07
CA PHE A 102 -19.11 -7.78 -24.28
C PHE A 102 -19.49 -7.87 -25.76
N THR A 103 -18.71 -7.24 -26.65
CA THR A 103 -18.95 -7.30 -28.11
C THR A 103 -18.79 -8.71 -28.65
N ASP A 104 -17.78 -9.45 -28.17
CA ASP A 104 -17.54 -10.85 -28.55
C ASP A 104 -18.72 -11.75 -28.15
N VAL A 105 -19.18 -11.67 -26.90
CA VAL A 105 -20.28 -12.53 -26.44
C VAL A 105 -21.66 -12.17 -26.99
N THR A 106 -21.87 -10.92 -27.42
CA THR A 106 -23.08 -10.52 -28.14
C THR A 106 -22.99 -10.83 -29.63
N LYS A 107 -21.87 -11.38 -30.11
CA LYS A 107 -21.60 -11.67 -31.52
C LYS A 107 -21.82 -10.46 -32.43
N HIS A 108 -21.53 -9.26 -31.94
CA HIS A 108 -21.81 -7.99 -32.62
C HIS A 108 -23.29 -7.73 -32.97
N GLN A 109 -24.23 -8.48 -32.40
CA GLN A 109 -25.67 -8.35 -32.70
C GLN A 109 -26.37 -7.30 -31.83
N ALA A 110 -25.75 -6.90 -30.72
CA ALA A 110 -26.26 -5.87 -29.83
C ALA A 110 -25.28 -4.70 -29.72
N SER A 111 -25.81 -3.49 -29.69
CA SER A 111 -25.02 -2.31 -29.33
C SER A 111 -24.69 -2.38 -27.85
N ILE A 112 -23.40 -2.26 -27.50
CA ILE A 112 -22.97 -2.24 -26.10
C ILE A 112 -23.31 -0.87 -25.50
N PRO A 113 -24.09 -0.82 -24.40
CA PRO A 113 -24.44 0.46 -23.78
C PRO A 113 -23.17 1.24 -23.39
N SER A 114 -23.07 2.49 -23.84
CA SER A 114 -21.87 3.33 -23.59
C SER A 114 -21.57 3.55 -22.10
N LYS A 115 -22.60 3.50 -21.25
CA LYS A 115 -22.50 3.62 -19.79
C LYS A 115 -22.04 2.34 -19.07
N LEU A 116 -21.99 1.19 -19.74
CA LEU A 116 -21.67 -0.09 -19.09
C LEU A 116 -20.26 -0.12 -18.53
N ALA A 117 -19.26 0.26 -19.34
CA ALA A 117 -17.87 0.27 -18.90
C ALA A 117 -17.61 1.27 -17.76
N PRO A 118 -18.06 2.54 -17.83
CA PRO A 118 -17.96 3.47 -16.71
C PRO A 118 -18.62 2.96 -15.42
N MET A 119 -19.83 2.39 -15.52
CA MET A 119 -20.54 1.86 -14.35
C MET A 119 -19.81 0.67 -13.72
N LEU A 120 -19.25 -0.23 -14.54
CA LEU A 120 -18.42 -1.33 -14.05
C LEU A 120 -17.10 -0.83 -13.45
N TYR A 121 -16.49 0.19 -14.04
CA TYR A 121 -15.27 0.79 -13.52
C TYR A 121 -15.51 1.40 -12.13
N GLU A 122 -16.63 2.12 -11.94
CA GLU A 122 -17.07 2.67 -10.66
C GLU A 122 -17.39 1.57 -9.64
N GLN A 123 -18.18 0.56 -10.01
CA GLN A 123 -18.51 -0.57 -9.12
C GLN A 123 -17.25 -1.30 -8.62
N PHE A 124 -16.26 -1.53 -9.51
CA PHE A 124 -14.99 -2.17 -9.17
C PHE A 124 -13.97 -1.19 -8.55
N SER A 125 -14.38 0.05 -8.24
CA SER A 125 -13.62 1.02 -7.45
C SER A 125 -14.07 1.06 -5.98
N SER A 126 -15.05 0.25 -5.57
CA SER A 126 -15.67 0.32 -4.25
C SER A 126 -15.95 -1.06 -3.63
N LYS A 127 -16.40 -1.06 -2.36
CA LYS A 127 -16.93 -2.21 -1.62
C LYS A 127 -18.14 -2.88 -2.28
N ASP A 128 -18.70 -2.32 -3.35
CA ASP A 128 -19.82 -2.94 -4.06
C ASP A 128 -19.35 -4.22 -4.78
N ALA A 129 -18.10 -4.26 -5.24
CA ALA A 129 -17.49 -5.44 -5.84
C ALA A 129 -16.75 -6.34 -4.84
N TYR A 130 -16.35 -5.80 -3.68
CA TYR A 130 -15.40 -6.45 -2.77
C TYR A 130 -15.88 -6.53 -1.32
N GLU A 131 -15.35 -7.50 -0.58
CA GLU A 131 -15.48 -7.62 0.87
C GLU A 131 -14.14 -8.00 1.51
N LEU A 132 -13.89 -7.48 2.71
CA LEU A 132 -12.74 -7.92 3.51
C LEU A 132 -12.92 -9.38 3.92
N TYR A 133 -11.82 -10.14 3.96
CA TYR A 133 -11.85 -11.42 4.64
C TYR A 133 -12.03 -11.20 6.16
N PRO A 134 -12.74 -12.09 6.87
CA PRO A 134 -12.93 -11.96 8.31
C PRO A 134 -11.61 -11.85 9.08
N ASP A 135 -10.61 -12.65 8.71
CA ASP A 135 -9.29 -12.64 9.36
C ASP A 135 -8.45 -11.40 9.02
N SER A 136 -8.76 -10.67 7.93
CA SER A 136 -8.16 -9.37 7.65
C SER A 136 -8.53 -8.35 8.73
N VAL A 137 -9.77 -8.40 9.23
CA VAL A 137 -10.21 -7.51 10.31
C VAL A 137 -9.45 -7.84 11.60
N SER A 138 -9.38 -9.13 11.97
CA SER A 138 -8.60 -9.60 13.14
C SER A 138 -7.12 -9.21 13.05
N PHE A 139 -6.52 -9.33 11.86
CA PHE A 139 -5.14 -8.96 11.59
C PHE A 139 -4.90 -7.46 11.82
N LEU A 140 -5.72 -6.59 11.20
CA LEU A 140 -5.56 -5.15 11.31
C LEU A 140 -5.76 -4.65 12.76
N GLN A 141 -6.70 -5.25 13.50
CA GLN A 141 -6.87 -4.98 14.93
C GLN A 141 -5.62 -5.35 15.73
N THR A 142 -4.99 -6.48 15.41
CA THR A 142 -3.72 -6.88 16.04
C THR A 142 -2.60 -5.92 15.69
N MET A 143 -2.52 -5.46 14.43
CA MET A 143 -1.52 -4.46 14.04
C MET A 143 -1.71 -3.13 14.75
N HIS A 144 -2.96 -2.67 14.95
CA HIS A 144 -3.26 -1.48 15.76
C HIS A 144 -2.79 -1.65 17.20
N ALA A 145 -3.10 -2.78 17.84
CA ALA A 145 -2.64 -3.05 19.20
C ALA A 145 -1.11 -3.04 19.31
N LEU A 146 -0.40 -3.57 18.30
CA LEU A 146 1.06 -3.49 18.24
C LEU A 146 1.55 -2.04 18.01
N LYS A 147 0.92 -1.27 17.13
CA LYS A 147 1.25 0.17 16.95
C LYS A 147 1.06 0.94 18.26
N ASP A 148 0.03 0.62 19.04
CA ASP A 148 -0.23 1.21 20.35
C ASP A 148 0.82 0.81 21.39
N GLN A 149 1.28 -0.45 21.38
CA GLN A 149 2.37 -0.90 22.21
C GLN A 149 3.69 -0.16 21.91
N TYR A 150 3.91 0.23 20.65
CA TYR A 150 5.10 0.92 20.17
C TYR A 150 4.84 2.41 19.85
N SER A 151 4.07 3.08 20.70
CA SER A 151 3.63 4.47 20.47
C SER A 151 4.64 5.56 20.89
N ASP A 152 5.71 5.21 21.60
CA ASP A 152 6.76 6.18 21.98
C ASP A 152 7.39 6.77 20.71
N PRO A 153 7.35 8.12 20.52
CA PRO A 153 7.93 8.75 19.33
C PRO A 153 9.42 8.46 19.15
N ASP A 154 10.16 8.23 20.23
CA ASP A 154 11.59 7.86 20.21
C ASP A 154 11.82 6.34 20.27
N GLY A 155 10.75 5.57 20.44
CA GLY A 155 10.78 4.12 20.58
C GLY A 155 10.74 3.40 19.24
N PRO A 156 10.69 2.07 19.23
CA PRO A 156 10.47 1.30 18.00
C PRO A 156 9.24 1.73 17.22
N LEU A 157 9.22 1.51 15.90
CA LEU A 157 8.11 1.86 15.02
C LEU A 157 7.64 0.64 14.23
N LEU A 158 6.35 0.34 14.32
CA LEU A 158 5.67 -0.62 13.44
C LEU A 158 4.96 0.13 12.31
N CYS A 159 5.21 -0.27 11.08
CA CYS A 159 4.60 0.28 9.87
C CYS A 159 3.85 -0.84 9.11
N VAL A 160 2.62 -0.56 8.68
CA VAL A 160 1.78 -1.49 7.92
C VAL A 160 1.55 -0.90 6.53
N GLY A 161 1.86 -1.64 5.46
CA GLY A 161 1.66 -1.18 4.09
C GLY A 161 0.93 -2.18 3.22
N VAL A 162 0.52 -1.73 2.04
CA VAL A 162 0.03 -2.60 0.97
C VAL A 162 0.93 -2.45 -0.25
N ILE A 163 1.35 -3.58 -0.83
CA ILE A 163 2.08 -3.64 -2.10
C ILE A 163 1.30 -4.55 -3.04
N THR A 164 0.70 -4.00 -4.09
CA THR A 164 -0.24 -4.76 -4.92
C THR A 164 -0.08 -4.50 -6.42
N ASN A 165 -0.24 -5.56 -7.22
CA ASN A 165 -0.36 -5.44 -8.68
C ASN A 165 -1.78 -4.99 -9.01
N SER A 166 -1.98 -3.67 -8.98
CA SER A 166 -3.26 -3.03 -9.23
C SER A 166 -3.05 -1.65 -9.86
N ASP A 167 -4.11 -1.11 -10.43
CA ASP A 167 -4.23 0.30 -10.76
C ASP A 167 -4.62 1.14 -9.52
N PRO A 168 -4.57 2.50 -9.60
CA PRO A 168 -4.79 3.39 -8.45
C PRO A 168 -6.13 3.25 -7.73
N ARG A 169 -7.13 2.57 -8.32
CA ARG A 169 -8.41 2.31 -7.65
C ARG A 169 -8.30 1.44 -6.41
N ALA A 170 -7.18 0.73 -6.21
CA ALA A 170 -6.95 0.00 -4.96
C ALA A 170 -7.14 0.93 -3.73
N GLU A 171 -6.76 2.21 -3.84
CA GLU A 171 -6.96 3.19 -2.78
C GLU A 171 -8.45 3.41 -2.47
N SER A 172 -9.29 3.61 -3.50
CA SER A 172 -10.73 3.83 -3.31
C SER A 172 -11.43 2.57 -2.81
N VAL A 173 -11.00 1.38 -3.25
CA VAL A 173 -11.51 0.10 -2.77
C VAL A 173 -11.26 -0.04 -1.27
N LEU A 174 -10.00 0.09 -0.83
CA LEU A 174 -9.62 -0.02 0.59
C LEU A 174 -10.38 0.99 1.46
N LYS A 175 -10.47 2.25 1.03
CA LYS A 175 -11.23 3.30 1.75
C LYS A 175 -12.71 2.97 1.84
N SER A 176 -13.32 2.50 0.75
CA SER A 176 -14.74 2.15 0.73
C SER A 176 -15.07 0.91 1.57
N LEU A 177 -14.09 0.03 1.79
CA LEU A 177 -14.16 -1.10 2.72
C LEU A 177 -14.06 -0.66 4.19
N GLY A 178 -13.89 0.64 4.45
CA GLY A 178 -13.86 1.23 5.79
C GLY A 178 -12.46 1.39 6.37
N LEU A 179 -11.40 1.19 5.58
CA LEU A 179 -10.02 1.30 6.05
C LEU A 179 -9.49 2.72 5.90
N GLN A 180 -8.71 3.17 6.89
CA GLN A 180 -7.92 4.39 6.85
C GLN A 180 -6.59 4.10 6.13
N VAL A 181 -6.42 4.72 4.97
CA VAL A 181 -5.29 4.49 4.07
C VAL A 181 -4.46 5.76 3.96
N GLY A 182 -3.17 5.62 4.26
CA GLY A 182 -2.13 6.63 4.09
C GLY A 182 -1.82 6.94 2.62
N PRO A 183 -0.67 7.58 2.33
CA PRO A 183 -0.33 8.01 0.99
C PRO A 183 -0.14 6.83 0.02
N SER A 184 -0.58 7.04 -1.22
CA SER A 184 -0.37 6.13 -2.35
C SER A 184 0.83 6.51 -3.23
N LYS A 185 1.52 7.61 -2.89
CA LYS A 185 2.75 8.07 -3.56
C LYS A 185 3.78 8.51 -2.53
N PRO A 186 5.04 8.06 -2.63
CA PRO A 186 6.06 8.45 -1.69
C PRO A 186 6.39 9.93 -1.88
N VAL A 187 6.74 10.61 -0.78
CA VAL A 187 7.23 11.97 -0.86
C VAL A 187 8.66 11.92 -1.40
N ALA A 188 8.87 12.40 -2.62
CA ALA A 188 10.21 12.55 -3.15
C ALA A 188 10.96 13.64 -2.36
N ILE A 189 12.04 13.26 -1.68
CA ILE A 189 12.98 14.19 -1.04
C ILE A 189 14.18 14.33 -1.98
N PRO A 190 14.35 15.47 -2.68
CA PRO A 190 15.47 15.62 -3.59
C PRO A 190 16.81 15.60 -2.84
N ALA A 191 17.75 14.75 -3.30
CA ALA A 191 19.07 14.55 -2.70
C ALA A 191 19.89 15.84 -2.51
N GLN A 192 19.60 16.87 -3.31
CA GLN A 192 20.27 18.18 -3.27
C GLN A 192 19.86 19.02 -2.05
N ILE A 193 18.76 18.67 -1.37
CA ILE A 193 18.18 19.43 -0.26
C ILE A 193 18.52 18.77 1.10
N LEU A 194 19.04 17.53 1.10
CA LEU A 194 19.55 16.83 2.28
C LEU A 194 20.75 17.52 2.97
N PRO A 195 21.74 18.10 2.23
CA PRO A 195 22.89 18.79 2.84
C PRO A 195 22.62 20.27 3.12
N MET A 196 21.65 20.87 2.41
CA MET A 196 21.24 22.27 2.57
C MET A 196 20.22 22.34 3.70
N GLY A 197 20.68 22.32 4.95
CA GLY A 197 19.87 22.36 6.19
C GLY A 197 18.92 23.57 6.37
N GLY A 198 18.40 24.14 5.30
CA GLY A 198 17.42 25.20 5.24
C GLY A 198 15.98 24.69 5.22
N HIS A 199 15.13 25.49 5.85
CA HIS A 199 13.68 25.39 6.07
C HIS A 199 12.83 24.68 4.97
N LYS A 200 13.22 24.69 3.69
CA LYS A 200 12.45 24.07 2.58
C LYS A 200 12.53 22.54 2.51
N ALA A 201 13.66 21.92 2.86
CA ALA A 201 13.79 20.44 2.91
C ALA A 201 12.86 19.83 3.95
N ARG A 202 12.73 20.53 5.08
CA ARG A 202 12.02 20.06 6.27
C ARG A 202 10.53 20.39 6.22
N LEU A 203 10.13 21.43 5.47
CA LEU A 203 8.74 21.65 5.08
C LEU A 203 8.17 20.49 4.23
N LEU A 204 9.00 19.78 3.46
CA LEU A 204 8.57 18.63 2.66
C LEU A 204 8.42 17.35 3.50
N LEU A 205 9.23 17.18 4.55
CA LEU A 205 9.11 16.06 5.50
C LEU A 205 7.81 16.16 6.32
N SER A 206 7.39 17.37 6.72
CA SER A 206 6.09 17.61 7.38
C SER A 206 4.84 17.33 6.50
N LYS A 207 5.04 17.03 5.21
CA LYS A 207 3.97 16.58 4.30
C LYS A 207 3.86 15.06 4.21
N SER A 208 4.78 14.32 4.82
CA SER A 208 4.63 12.89 5.00
C SER A 208 3.44 12.62 5.91
N LYS A 209 2.58 11.71 5.46
CA LYS A 209 1.25 11.47 6.01
C LYS A 209 1.20 10.21 6.88
N TYR A 210 2.32 9.84 7.51
CA TYR A 210 2.24 8.78 8.51
C TYR A 210 1.28 9.24 9.60
N ASP A 211 0.31 8.41 9.92
CA ASP A 211 -0.63 8.62 11.01
C ASP A 211 -0.81 7.26 11.68
N ARG A 212 -0.60 7.21 12.99
CA ARG A 212 -0.73 5.97 13.77
C ARG A 212 -2.15 5.41 13.67
N GLY A 213 -3.15 6.27 13.46
CA GLY A 213 -4.55 5.87 13.28
C GLY A 213 -4.85 5.17 11.95
N ASN A 214 -3.92 5.16 11.00
CA ASN A 214 -4.11 4.43 9.74
C ASN A 214 -4.11 2.92 9.96
N ASP A 215 -5.03 2.22 9.29
CA ASP A 215 -4.97 0.77 9.13
C ASP A 215 -3.81 0.39 8.21
N ILE A 216 -3.61 1.19 7.15
CA ILE A 216 -2.59 1.00 6.13
C ILE A 216 -1.81 2.31 6.02
N ASP A 217 -0.56 2.33 6.47
CA ASP A 217 0.31 3.50 6.50
C ASP A 217 0.80 3.93 5.12
N PHE A 218 0.83 3.03 4.14
CA PHE A 218 1.10 3.35 2.74
C PHE A 218 0.50 2.35 1.75
N LEU A 219 0.25 2.80 0.52
CA LEU A 219 -0.19 1.95 -0.59
C LEU A 219 0.76 2.09 -1.79
N ALA A 220 1.42 1.01 -2.16
CA ALA A 220 2.22 0.90 -3.37
C ALA A 220 1.48 0.06 -4.42
N THR A 221 0.99 0.71 -5.47
CA THR A 221 0.40 0.02 -6.63
C THR A 221 1.45 -0.21 -7.71
N SER A 222 1.36 -1.31 -8.46
CA SER A 222 2.23 -1.54 -9.62
C SER A 222 2.11 -0.43 -10.65
N TYR A 223 0.91 0.14 -10.81
CA TYR A 223 0.69 1.24 -11.75
C TYR A 223 1.48 2.49 -11.37
N ASP A 224 1.52 2.86 -10.10
CA ASP A 224 2.29 4.01 -9.62
C ASP A 224 3.79 3.72 -9.60
N ALA A 225 4.20 2.50 -9.23
CA ALA A 225 5.59 2.04 -9.30
C ALA A 225 6.10 1.92 -10.75
N GLY A 226 5.19 1.81 -11.73
CA GLY A 226 5.53 1.60 -13.14
C GLY A 226 5.92 0.16 -13.49
N VAL A 227 5.94 -0.75 -12.50
CA VAL A 227 6.34 -2.15 -12.67
C VAL A 227 5.55 -3.05 -11.71
N GLU A 228 5.28 -4.28 -12.16
CA GLU A 228 4.53 -5.30 -11.41
C GLU A 228 5.47 -6.23 -10.62
N LYS A 229 4.99 -6.73 -9.47
CA LYS A 229 5.56 -7.92 -8.82
C LYS A 229 5.61 -9.07 -9.83
N PRO A 230 6.68 -9.89 -9.85
CA PRO A 230 7.74 -9.98 -8.83
C PRO A 230 8.95 -9.05 -9.03
N ALA A 231 8.92 -8.11 -9.98
CA ALA A 231 10.10 -7.30 -10.30
C ALA A 231 10.58 -6.44 -9.11
N SER A 232 11.90 -6.28 -8.97
CA SER A 232 12.52 -5.54 -7.85
C SER A 232 12.03 -4.09 -7.69
N GLY A 233 11.64 -3.44 -8.78
CA GLY A 233 11.31 -2.01 -8.78
C GLY A 233 10.07 -1.65 -7.93
N ILE A 234 9.09 -2.54 -7.78
CA ILE A 234 7.91 -2.25 -6.94
C ILE A 234 8.26 -2.29 -5.45
N TRP A 235 9.18 -3.16 -5.05
CA TRP A 235 9.65 -3.25 -3.67
C TRP A 235 10.49 -2.02 -3.30
N ALA A 236 11.39 -1.60 -4.20
CA ALA A 236 12.15 -0.35 -4.04
C ALA A 236 11.22 0.88 -3.97
N TYR A 237 10.15 0.89 -4.78
CA TYR A 237 9.13 1.92 -4.71
C TYR A 237 8.40 1.94 -3.37
N ALA A 238 8.09 0.76 -2.80
CA ALA A 238 7.47 0.64 -1.49
C ALA A 238 8.40 1.10 -0.35
N GLU A 239 9.69 0.78 -0.40
CA GLU A 239 10.68 1.24 0.59
C GLU A 239 10.82 2.77 0.63
N ALA A 240 10.50 3.47 -0.45
CA ALA A 240 10.51 4.94 -0.46
C ALA A 240 9.47 5.55 0.51
N PHE A 241 8.40 4.83 0.86
CA PHE A 241 7.40 5.31 1.82
C PHE A 241 7.88 5.30 3.27
N THR A 242 8.88 4.47 3.59
CA THR A 242 9.41 4.37 4.96
C THR A 242 10.54 5.36 5.22
N GLN A 243 10.97 6.11 4.20
CA GLN A 243 12.01 7.12 4.35
C GLN A 243 11.50 8.33 5.14
N GLY A 244 12.19 8.66 6.23
CA GLY A 244 11.87 9.73 7.15
C GLY A 244 10.69 9.43 8.08
N ILE A 245 10.17 8.21 8.11
CA ILE A 245 8.94 7.88 8.85
C ILE A 245 9.10 8.10 10.37
N ALA A 246 10.29 7.87 10.93
CA ALA A 246 10.56 8.13 12.34
C ALA A 246 10.47 9.63 12.66
N SER A 247 11.05 10.48 11.82
CA SER A 247 10.99 11.94 11.98
C SER A 247 9.55 12.45 11.92
N VAL A 248 8.76 11.93 10.99
CA VAL A 248 7.36 12.33 10.81
C VAL A 248 6.51 11.92 12.00
N ARG A 249 6.73 10.72 12.57
CA ARG A 249 6.06 10.32 13.81
C ARG A 249 6.44 11.24 14.97
N ALA A 250 7.71 11.61 15.11
CA ALA A 250 8.15 12.55 16.14
C ALA A 250 7.51 13.93 15.97
N GLU A 251 7.42 14.45 14.75
CA GLU A 251 6.71 15.69 14.43
C GLU A 251 5.23 15.62 14.83
N ASN A 252 4.54 14.54 14.48
CA ASN A 252 3.13 14.34 14.82
C ASN A 252 2.87 14.27 16.34
N SER A 253 3.85 13.82 17.12
CA SER A 253 3.73 13.73 18.59
C SER A 253 3.56 15.09 19.28
N LEU A 254 3.88 16.19 18.59
CA LEU A 254 3.63 17.55 19.07
C LEU A 254 2.14 17.93 19.08
N GLY A 255 1.30 17.23 18.32
CA GLY A 255 -0.13 17.55 18.21
C GLY A 255 -0.42 18.91 17.57
N ILE A 256 0.53 19.49 16.83
CA ILE A 256 0.40 20.79 16.18
C ILE A 256 -0.37 20.62 14.85
N PRO A 257 -1.54 21.25 14.66
CA PRO A 257 -2.29 21.15 13.41
C PRO A 257 -1.56 21.88 12.27
N LEU A 258 -1.04 21.14 11.29
CA LEU A 258 -0.37 21.70 10.11
C LEU A 258 -1.33 22.23 9.04
N HIS A 259 -2.62 21.85 9.08
CA HIS A 259 -3.62 22.31 8.12
C HIS A 259 -4.22 23.65 8.54
N GLY A 260 -4.08 24.68 7.69
CA GLY A 260 -4.82 25.95 7.81
C GLY A 260 -4.06 27.12 8.45
N ARG A 261 -2.80 26.94 8.89
CA ARG A 261 -1.94 28.08 9.26
C ARG A 261 -0.96 28.36 8.13
N SER A 262 -0.83 29.63 7.72
CA SER A 262 0.29 30.04 6.88
C SER A 262 1.57 29.77 7.67
N VAL A 263 2.59 29.24 6.99
CA VAL A 263 3.92 28.88 7.54
C VAL A 263 4.60 30.06 8.27
N GLU A 264 4.05 31.27 8.14
CA GLU A 264 4.54 32.52 8.71
C GLU A 264 3.99 32.85 10.12
N GLN A 265 2.99 32.13 10.66
CA GLN A 265 2.27 32.58 11.86
C GLN A 265 2.71 31.99 13.22
N SER A 266 3.82 31.26 13.32
CA SER A 266 4.51 31.00 14.61
C SER A 266 5.93 30.49 14.36
N THR A 267 6.93 31.36 14.54
CA THR A 267 8.36 30.97 14.45
C THR A 267 8.72 29.87 15.45
N ASP A 268 8.00 29.79 16.57
CA ASP A 268 8.27 28.85 17.65
C ASP A 268 7.68 27.46 17.40
N ASP A 269 6.45 27.35 16.89
CA ASP A 269 5.87 26.05 16.49
C ASP A 269 6.74 25.41 15.40
N TYR A 270 7.17 26.23 14.44
CA TYR A 270 8.05 25.80 13.36
C TYR A 270 9.40 25.32 13.90
N LYS A 271 10.01 26.08 14.81
CA LYS A 271 11.26 25.71 15.47
C LYS A 271 11.11 24.37 16.22
N ASN A 272 10.00 24.16 16.92
CA ASN A 272 9.74 22.93 17.68
C ASN A 272 9.62 21.71 16.77
N ILE A 273 8.80 21.77 15.70
CA ILE A 273 8.70 20.71 14.69
C ILE A 273 10.09 20.37 14.12
N LEU A 274 10.88 21.41 13.87
CA LEU A 274 12.21 21.30 13.31
C LEU A 274 13.17 20.62 14.30
N ILE A 275 13.13 20.95 15.59
CA ILE A 275 13.93 20.28 16.64
C ILE A 275 13.49 18.81 16.80
N GLU A 276 12.18 18.56 16.85
CA GLU A 276 11.61 17.22 17.01
C GLU A 276 11.97 16.28 15.86
N SER A 277 11.92 16.76 14.63
CA SER A 277 12.33 15.96 13.46
C SER A 277 13.81 15.57 13.46
N LEU A 278 14.69 16.38 14.10
CA LEU A 278 16.13 16.10 14.19
C LEU A 278 16.52 15.15 15.29
N ARG A 279 15.75 15.07 16.38
CA ARG A 279 16.10 14.19 17.49
C ARG A 279 16.04 12.72 17.11
N VAL A 280 15.35 12.36 16.02
CA VAL A 280 15.25 10.98 15.55
C VAL A 280 15.68 10.81 14.09
N SER A 281 16.15 9.62 13.75
CA SER A 281 16.33 9.13 12.39
C SER A 281 15.66 7.78 12.23
N ASP A 282 15.43 7.38 10.99
CA ASP A 282 15.21 5.97 10.71
C ASP A 282 16.48 5.19 11.11
N GLY A 283 16.27 4.11 11.83
CA GLY A 283 17.30 3.15 12.21
C GLY A 283 17.23 1.90 11.36
N LYS A 284 17.54 0.74 11.95
CA LYS A 284 17.50 -0.53 11.23
C LYS A 284 16.06 -0.89 10.87
N VAL A 285 15.82 -1.18 9.60
CA VAL A 285 14.54 -1.64 9.06
C VAL A 285 14.56 -3.17 8.93
N SER A 286 13.51 -3.84 9.41
CA SER A 286 13.19 -5.22 9.06
C SER A 286 11.84 -5.24 8.36
N TRP A 287 11.70 -6.10 7.34
CA TRP A 287 10.54 -6.11 6.46
C TRP A 287 10.01 -7.53 6.24
N ILE A 288 8.70 -7.71 6.42
CA ILE A 288 7.98 -8.93 6.04
C ILE A 288 6.82 -8.62 5.09
N HIS A 289 6.72 -9.36 3.99
CA HIS A 289 5.58 -9.29 3.06
C HIS A 289 4.66 -10.51 3.20
N ILE A 290 3.36 -10.33 3.09
CA ILE A 290 2.35 -11.40 3.18
C ILE A 290 1.45 -11.32 1.94
N GLY A 291 1.31 -12.41 1.19
CA GLY A 291 0.43 -12.44 0.03
C GLY A 291 0.05 -13.86 -0.41
N ASP A 292 -0.98 -13.98 -1.23
CA ASP A 292 -1.54 -15.27 -1.67
C ASP A 292 -0.93 -15.81 -2.98
N ASP A 293 -0.14 -15.03 -3.71
CA ASP A 293 0.55 -15.49 -4.91
C ASP A 293 2.00 -15.90 -4.59
N MET A 294 2.29 -17.19 -4.70
CA MET A 294 3.63 -17.75 -4.46
C MET A 294 4.74 -17.05 -5.25
N THR A 295 4.51 -16.71 -6.52
CA THR A 295 5.56 -16.13 -7.36
C THR A 295 5.66 -14.63 -7.16
N LYS A 296 4.52 -13.93 -7.16
CA LYS A 296 4.52 -12.46 -7.09
C LYS A 296 4.86 -11.98 -5.69
N ASP A 297 4.28 -12.60 -4.67
CA ASP A 297 4.34 -12.10 -3.30
C ASP A 297 5.48 -12.77 -2.54
N TYR A 298 5.48 -14.09 -2.46
CA TYR A 298 6.48 -14.82 -1.69
C TYR A 298 7.86 -14.79 -2.37
N GLU A 299 8.00 -15.37 -3.56
CA GLU A 299 9.29 -15.40 -4.27
C GLU A 299 9.80 -14.00 -4.60
N GLY A 300 8.92 -13.10 -5.05
CA GLY A 300 9.25 -11.70 -5.36
C GLY A 300 9.85 -10.96 -4.16
N ALA A 301 9.22 -11.02 -2.99
CA ALA A 301 9.74 -10.38 -1.78
C ALA A 301 11.06 -11.02 -1.31
N ARG A 302 11.16 -12.35 -1.34
CA ARG A 302 12.38 -13.08 -0.93
C ARG A 302 13.57 -12.76 -1.84
N GLN A 303 13.35 -12.70 -3.15
CA GLN A 303 14.39 -12.35 -4.13
C GLN A 303 14.88 -10.91 -3.97
N TYR A 304 14.00 -9.99 -3.58
CA TYR A 304 14.37 -8.60 -3.29
C TYR A 304 15.17 -8.48 -1.98
N GLY A 305 14.95 -9.38 -1.01
CA GLY A 305 15.67 -9.45 0.26
C GLY A 305 14.79 -9.28 1.51
N HIS A 306 13.46 -9.22 1.34
CA HIS A 306 12.51 -9.17 2.44
C HIS A 306 12.24 -10.57 3.03
N HIS A 307 11.70 -10.61 4.24
CA HIS A 307 11.01 -11.80 4.73
C HIS A 307 9.67 -11.93 4.00
N ALA A 308 9.13 -13.14 3.89
CA ALA A 308 7.84 -13.34 3.25
C ALA A 308 7.07 -14.49 3.87
N LEU A 309 5.75 -14.37 3.91
CA LEU A 309 4.81 -15.46 4.21
C LEU A 309 3.88 -15.64 3.01
N HIS A 310 3.74 -16.90 2.57
CA HIS A 310 2.75 -17.29 1.59
C HIS A 310 1.45 -17.62 2.29
N LEU A 311 0.38 -16.90 1.95
CA LEU A 311 -0.95 -17.10 2.52
C LEU A 311 -1.75 -18.09 1.66
N ASP A 312 -1.83 -19.35 2.08
CA ASP A 312 -2.67 -20.35 1.43
C ASP A 312 -3.96 -20.58 2.22
N ARG A 313 -5.01 -19.84 1.86
CA ARG A 313 -6.31 -19.87 2.54
C ARG A 313 -7.08 -21.19 2.36
N GLY A 314 -6.60 -22.14 1.55
CA GLY A 314 -7.28 -23.42 1.31
C GLY A 314 -8.65 -23.28 0.62
N ASP A 315 -8.65 -23.35 -0.72
CA ASP A 315 -9.82 -23.42 -1.63
C ASP A 315 -10.79 -22.20 -1.74
N ASN A 316 -10.93 -21.72 -2.98
CA ASN A 316 -12.12 -21.09 -3.60
C ASN A 316 -12.58 -19.65 -3.26
N LYS A 317 -11.68 -18.71 -2.94
CA LYS A 317 -12.03 -17.26 -3.01
C LYS A 317 -11.10 -16.34 -3.82
N GLY A 318 -9.97 -16.85 -4.35
CA GLY A 318 -9.06 -16.10 -5.23
C GLY A 318 -9.28 -16.35 -6.73
N PRO A 319 -8.76 -15.49 -7.63
CA PRO A 319 -8.70 -15.79 -9.07
C PRO A 319 -7.92 -17.09 -9.34
N ALA A 320 -8.25 -17.78 -10.44
CA ALA A 320 -7.87 -19.17 -10.71
C ALA A 320 -6.40 -19.53 -10.35
N ARG A 321 -6.25 -20.49 -9.44
CA ARG A 321 -4.99 -21.07 -8.95
C ARG A 321 -4.08 -21.58 -10.08
N SER A 322 -2.79 -21.36 -9.93
CA SER A 322 -1.73 -22.14 -10.57
C SER A 322 -1.71 -23.56 -9.98
N THR A 323 -1.85 -24.60 -10.81
CA THR A 323 -2.02 -26.00 -10.42
C THR A 323 -0.69 -26.71 -10.12
N ARG A 324 0.09 -26.21 -9.17
CA ARG A 324 1.27 -26.95 -8.66
C ARG A 324 1.03 -27.30 -7.20
N THR A 325 1.21 -28.57 -6.86
CA THR A 325 1.27 -29.04 -5.47
C THR A 325 2.69 -28.79 -4.96
N TRP A 326 2.85 -27.86 -4.02
CA TRP A 326 4.13 -27.56 -3.40
C TRP A 326 4.23 -28.18 -2.00
N SER A 327 5.44 -28.59 -1.61
CA SER A 327 5.73 -29.12 -0.28
C SER A 327 5.56 -28.02 0.79
N PRO A 328 5.13 -28.33 2.03
CA PRO A 328 5.01 -27.35 3.10
C PRO A 328 6.41 -26.78 3.41
N SER A 329 6.68 -25.55 2.98
CA SER A 329 7.83 -24.78 3.43
C SER A 329 7.46 -24.02 4.71
N GLU A 330 8.44 -23.78 5.58
CA GLU A 330 8.33 -23.15 6.91
C GLU A 330 7.70 -21.74 6.94
N HIS A 331 7.23 -21.21 5.80
CA HIS A 331 6.71 -19.85 5.64
C HIS A 331 5.35 -19.81 4.92
N THR A 332 4.58 -20.90 4.99
CA THR A 332 3.17 -20.90 4.54
C THR A 332 2.26 -20.81 5.75
N VAL A 333 1.29 -19.90 5.69
CA VAL A 333 0.25 -19.71 6.71
C VAL A 333 -1.12 -19.88 6.08
N SER A 334 -2.10 -20.38 6.83
CA SER A 334 -3.46 -20.59 6.30
C SER A 334 -4.41 -19.42 6.55
N SER A 335 -4.01 -18.46 7.37
CA SER A 335 -4.81 -17.28 7.71
C SER A 335 -3.93 -16.09 8.06
N LEU A 336 -4.50 -14.89 8.00
CA LEU A 336 -3.82 -13.69 8.51
C LEU A 336 -3.70 -13.71 10.03
N GLU A 337 -4.57 -14.40 10.76
CA GLU A 337 -4.45 -14.56 12.22
C GLU A 337 -3.15 -15.27 12.60
N GLU A 338 -2.80 -16.35 11.89
CA GLU A 338 -1.50 -17.03 12.03
C GLU A 338 -0.34 -16.10 11.64
N ALA A 339 -0.49 -15.36 10.54
CA ALA A 339 0.51 -14.38 10.11
C ALA A 339 0.77 -13.30 11.17
N ALA A 340 -0.27 -12.82 11.86
CA ALA A 340 -0.15 -11.82 12.93
C ALA A 340 0.67 -12.34 14.11
N LEU A 341 0.56 -13.62 14.46
CA LEU A 341 1.38 -14.23 15.52
C LEU A 341 2.86 -14.21 15.15
N ILE A 342 3.19 -14.59 13.91
CA ILE A 342 4.57 -14.57 13.40
C ILE A 342 5.11 -13.14 13.36
N VAL A 343 4.32 -12.20 12.84
CA VAL A 343 4.66 -10.77 12.79
C VAL A 343 4.97 -10.22 14.19
N ASN A 344 4.16 -10.54 15.19
CA ASN A 344 4.38 -10.09 16.57
C ASN A 344 5.72 -10.60 17.11
N VAL A 345 6.01 -11.89 16.96
CA VAL A 345 7.30 -12.48 17.41
C VAL A 345 8.47 -11.81 16.68
N MET A 346 8.41 -11.69 15.36
CA MET A 346 9.49 -11.09 14.56
C MET A 346 9.71 -9.61 14.89
N ALA A 347 8.65 -8.84 15.12
CA ALA A 347 8.74 -7.44 15.52
C ALA A 347 9.41 -7.32 16.90
N GLN A 348 8.99 -8.13 17.87
CA GLN A 348 9.60 -8.15 19.20
C GLN A 348 11.09 -8.49 19.14
N ASP A 349 11.47 -9.52 18.38
CA ASP A 349 12.87 -9.94 18.25
C ASP A 349 13.72 -8.87 17.56
N HIS A 350 13.19 -8.24 16.50
CA HIS A 350 13.84 -7.12 15.84
C HIS A 350 14.05 -5.93 16.79
N PHE A 351 13.04 -5.55 17.56
CA PHE A 351 13.13 -4.41 18.47
C PHE A 351 14.02 -4.69 19.68
N LYS A 352 14.06 -5.93 20.19
CA LYS A 352 15.00 -6.35 21.24
C LYS A 352 16.45 -6.34 20.75
N ALA A 353 16.68 -6.83 19.53
CA ALA A 353 18.02 -6.89 18.94
C ALA A 353 18.57 -5.52 18.52
N ASN A 354 17.68 -4.54 18.27
CA ASN A 354 18.05 -3.23 17.76
C ASN A 354 17.38 -2.12 18.61
N PRO A 355 17.72 -1.97 19.91
CA PRO A 355 17.13 -0.92 20.73
C PRO A 355 17.44 0.46 20.16
N ALA A 356 16.51 1.39 20.30
CA ALA A 356 16.71 2.75 19.81
C ALA A 356 17.93 3.39 20.51
N ALA A 357 18.95 3.74 19.72
CA ALA A 357 20.27 4.13 20.21
C ALA A 357 20.73 5.46 19.62
N LYS A 358 21.63 6.16 20.31
CA LYS A 358 22.24 7.38 19.77
C LYS A 358 23.04 7.07 18.50
N VAL A 359 22.85 7.84 17.44
CA VAL A 359 23.68 7.80 16.25
C VAL A 359 25.05 8.34 16.64
N MET A 360 26.10 7.50 16.54
CA MET A 360 27.46 7.98 16.78
C MET A 360 27.82 8.99 15.69
N ALA A 361 28.20 10.20 16.10
CA ALA A 361 28.69 11.22 15.16
C ALA A 361 30.00 10.71 14.54
N SER A 362 30.01 10.56 13.21
CA SER A 362 31.23 10.31 12.42
C SER A 362 32.07 11.57 12.30
#